data_AF-A0A4Z1AGN1-F1
#
_entry.id   AF-A0A4Z1AGN1-F1
#
_cell.length_a   1.000
_cell.length_b   1.000
_cell.length_c   1.000
_cell.angle_alpha   90.00
_cell.angle_beta   90.00
_cell.angle_gamma   90.00
#
_symmetry.space_group_name_H-M   'P 1'
#
loop_
_entity.id
_entity.type
_entity.pdbx_description
1 polymer ?
#
loop_
_entity_poly.entity_id
_entity_poly.type
_entity_poly.pdbx_seq_one_letter_code
_entity_poly.pdbx_strand_id
1 'polypeptide(L)'
;MVFDFSDEYKEIVQNILSDRFPQVSKIYDLKARSKGERKFLEFRLEFKKEIQTSEYPKILEFLLDDLKQEFPYTEILIYPNQG
;
A
#
# COMPACT_ATOMS: atom_id res chain seq x y z
N MET A 1 8.63 -19.86 11.27
CA MET A 1 7.87 -18.88 12.07
C MET A 1 7.30 -17.85 11.13
N VAL A 2 6.01 -17.54 11.24
CA VAL A 2 5.39 -16.42 10.52
C VAL A 2 5.52 -15.23 11.46
N PHE A 3 6.26 -14.22 11.05
CA PHE A 3 6.31 -12.96 11.77
C PHE A 3 5.31 -12.00 11.14
N ASP A 4 4.46 -11.43 11.99
CA ASP A 4 3.53 -10.36 11.65
C ASP A 4 4.26 -9.02 11.84
N PHE A 5 4.32 -8.24 10.77
CA PHE A 5 4.93 -6.91 10.74
C PHE A 5 3.92 -5.84 10.31
N SER A 6 2.63 -6.14 10.44
CA SER A 6 1.56 -5.31 9.88
C SER A 6 1.57 -3.90 10.47
N ASP A 7 1.84 -3.75 11.77
CA ASP A 7 1.85 -2.43 12.42
C ASP A 7 3.00 -1.54 11.93
N GLU A 8 4.21 -2.09 11.82
CA GLU A 8 5.39 -1.36 11.30
C GLU A 8 5.17 -0.93 9.85
N TYR A 9 4.67 -1.84 9.01
CA TYR A 9 4.43 -1.56 7.59
C TYR A 9 3.29 -0.58 7.43
N LYS A 10 2.27 -0.64 8.29
CA LYS A 10 1.15 0.29 8.28
C LYS A 10 1.60 1.72 8.54
N GLU A 11 2.46 1.95 9.52
CA GLU A 11 2.96 3.29 9.81
C GLU A 11 3.72 3.87 8.62
N ILE A 12 4.64 3.10 8.04
CA ILE A 12 5.42 3.51 6.86
C ILE A 12 4.51 3.80 5.65
N VAL A 13 3.56 2.89 5.34
CA VAL A 13 2.60 3.09 4.24
C VAL A 13 1.75 4.34 4.48
N GLN A 14 1.29 4.58 5.71
CA GLN A 14 0.52 5.78 6.04
C GLN A 14 1.33 7.07 5.85
N ASN A 15 2.61 7.06 6.22
CA ASN A 15 3.50 8.19 6.04
C ASN A 15 3.73 8.52 4.56
N ILE A 16 4.05 7.51 3.72
CA ILE A 16 4.21 7.67 2.27
C ILE A 16 2.94 8.24 1.64
N LEU A 17 1.78 7.69 2.01
CA LEU A 17 0.50 8.12 1.47
C LEU A 17 0.14 9.55 1.86
N SER A 18 0.40 9.92 3.12
CA SER A 18 0.10 11.27 3.62
C SER A 18 1.00 12.33 3.01
N ASP A 19 2.27 12.00 2.73
CA ASP A 19 3.26 12.93 2.18
C ASP A 19 3.12 13.10 0.66
N ARG A 20 2.87 12.00 -0.08
CA ARG A 20 2.98 11.99 -1.55
C ARG A 20 1.68 11.71 -2.29
N PHE A 21 0.64 11.21 -1.61
CA PHE A 21 -0.60 10.76 -2.25
C PHE A 21 -1.85 11.37 -1.61
N PRO A 22 -2.03 12.71 -1.65
CA PRO A 22 -3.19 13.40 -1.06
C PRO A 22 -4.53 12.98 -1.68
N GLN A 23 -4.53 12.34 -2.84
CA GLN A 23 -5.70 11.74 -3.49
C GLN A 23 -6.25 10.49 -2.80
N VAL A 24 -5.47 9.89 -1.91
CA VAL A 24 -5.88 8.71 -1.14
C VAL A 24 -6.65 9.18 0.09
N SER A 25 -7.82 8.61 0.31
CA SER A 25 -8.68 8.95 1.45
C SER A 25 -8.37 8.09 2.66
N LYS A 26 -8.20 6.77 2.49
CA LYS A 26 -7.89 5.84 3.59
C LYS A 26 -7.26 4.54 3.09
N ILE A 27 -6.60 3.84 4.01
CA ILE A 27 -6.19 2.44 3.83
C ILE A 27 -6.79 1.55 4.92
N TYR A 28 -7.02 0.29 4.61
CA TYR A 28 -7.56 -0.69 5.55
C TYR A 28 -7.21 -2.12 5.10
N ASP A 29 -7.51 -3.09 5.96
CA ASP A 29 -7.17 -4.51 5.74
C ASP A 29 -5.69 -4.74 5.40
N LEU A 30 -4.79 -3.93 5.96
CA LEU A 30 -3.36 -4.10 5.76
C LEU A 30 -2.87 -5.33 6.49
N LYS A 31 -2.22 -6.22 5.74
CA LYS A 31 -1.61 -7.44 6.24
C LYS A 31 -0.20 -7.53 5.70
N ALA A 32 0.77 -7.58 6.60
CA ALA A 32 2.15 -7.85 6.27
C ALA A 32 2.55 -9.20 6.87
N ARG A 33 2.98 -10.13 6.02
CA ARG A 33 3.39 -11.47 6.43
C ARG A 33 4.72 -11.84 5.81
N SER A 34 5.52 -12.59 6.56
CA SER A 34 6.76 -13.19 6.08
C SER A 34 6.59 -14.71 5.88
N LYS A 35 7.11 -15.24 4.77
CA LYS A 35 7.21 -16.68 4.53
C LYS A 35 8.61 -17.01 4.05
N GLY A 36 9.46 -17.47 4.97
CA GLY A 36 10.88 -17.66 4.72
C GLY A 36 11.58 -16.32 4.46
N GLU A 37 12.27 -16.20 3.34
CA GLU A 37 12.95 -14.96 2.92
C GLU A 37 12.02 -13.96 2.21
N ARG A 38 10.82 -14.39 1.82
CA ARG A 38 9.87 -13.52 1.11
C ARG A 38 8.93 -12.81 2.06
N LYS A 39 8.77 -11.51 1.86
CA LYS A 39 7.77 -10.70 2.55
C LYS A 39 6.61 -10.42 1.61
N PHE A 40 5.41 -10.32 2.17
CA PHE A 40 4.19 -10.00 1.44
C PHE A 40 3.47 -8.89 2.18
N LEU A 41 3.06 -7.86 1.45
CA LEU A 41 2.26 -6.75 1.93
C LEU A 41 1.00 -6.69 1.08
N GLU A 42 -0.16 -6.88 1.69
CA GLU A 42 -1.44 -6.69 1.02
C GLU A 42 -2.29 -5.68 1.77
N PHE A 43 -2.93 -4.74 1.07
CA PHE A 43 -3.84 -3.78 1.69
C PHE A 43 -4.88 -3.26 0.71
N ARG A 44 -6.00 -2.77 1.26
CA ARG A 44 -7.01 -2.04 0.51
C ARG A 44 -6.77 -0.56 0.63
N LEU A 45 -6.96 0.14 -0.48
CA LEU A 45 -6.79 1.58 -0.58
C LEU A 45 -8.07 2.19 -1.11
N GLU A 46 -8.51 3.28 -0.50
CA GLU A 46 -9.67 4.05 -0.94
C GLU A 46 -9.22 5.40 -1.46
N PHE A 47 -9.61 5.70 -2.70
CA PHE A 47 -9.40 7.01 -3.29
C PHE A 47 -10.55 7.97 -2.93
N LYS A 48 -10.24 9.27 -2.91
CA LYS A 48 -11.27 10.31 -2.80
C LYS A 48 -12.23 10.24 -4.00
N LYS A 49 -13.50 10.58 -3.78
CA LYS A 49 -14.58 10.60 -4.82
C LYS A 49 -14.26 11.46 -6.04
N GLU A 50 -13.41 12.46 -5.86
CA GLU A 50 -12.99 13.39 -6.90
C GLU A 50 -12.04 12.74 -7.92
N ILE A 51 -11.40 11.62 -7.58
CA ILE A 51 -10.43 10.93 -8.43
C ILE A 51 -11.14 9.98 -9.37
N GLN A 52 -10.89 10.15 -10.66
CA GLN A 52 -11.46 9.28 -11.68
C GLN A 52 -10.81 7.90 -11.62
N THR A 53 -11.59 6.84 -11.81
CA THR A 53 -11.10 5.45 -11.81
C THR A 53 -10.00 5.21 -12.86
N SER A 54 -10.02 5.98 -13.96
CA SER A 54 -8.99 5.97 -15.00
C SER A 54 -7.62 6.43 -14.51
N GLU A 55 -7.56 7.21 -13.42
CA GLU A 55 -6.30 7.68 -12.83
C GLU A 55 -5.72 6.69 -11.82
N TYR A 56 -6.50 5.70 -11.38
CA TYR A 56 -6.07 4.75 -10.35
C TYR A 56 -4.82 3.97 -10.77
N PRO A 57 -4.73 3.41 -11.99
CA PRO A 57 -3.54 2.65 -12.39
C PRO A 57 -2.27 3.49 -12.31
N LYS A 58 -2.34 4.75 -12.75
CA LYS A 58 -1.20 5.67 -12.72
C LYS A 58 -0.74 5.98 -11.29
N ILE A 59 -1.69 6.25 -10.39
CA ILE A 59 -1.37 6.53 -8.98
C ILE A 59 -0.82 5.28 -8.29
N LEU A 60 -1.41 4.12 -8.56
CA LEU A 60 -0.95 2.84 -8.02
C LEU A 60 0.44 2.47 -8.52
N GLU A 61 0.79 2.79 -9.76
CA GLU A 61 2.14 2.57 -10.30
C GLU A 61 3.19 3.35 -9.51
N PHE A 62 2.97 4.66 -9.30
CA PHE A 62 3.87 5.47 -8.47
C PHE A 62 3.94 4.99 -7.02
N LEU A 63 2.80 4.62 -6.44
CA LEU A 63 2.76 4.10 -5.08
C LEU A 63 3.51 2.77 -4.96
N LEU A 64 3.36 1.87 -5.94
CA LEU A 64 4.07 0.60 -5.96
C LEU A 64 5.58 0.80 -6.10
N ASP A 65 6.02 1.77 -6.91
CA ASP A 65 7.44 2.08 -7.04
C ASP A 65 8.02 2.62 -5.74
N ASP A 66 7.34 3.55 -5.06
CA ASP A 66 7.76 4.05 -3.75
C ASP A 66 7.82 2.93 -2.70
N LEU A 67 6.77 2.10 -2.64
CA LEU A 67 6.72 0.98 -1.70
C LEU A 67 7.77 -0.09 -2.00
N LYS A 68 8.13 -0.32 -3.25
CA LYS A 68 9.22 -1.25 -3.61
C LYS A 68 10.59 -0.71 -3.21
N GLN A 69 10.79 0.61 -3.19
CA GLN A 69 12.02 1.22 -2.70
C GLN A 69 12.14 1.08 -1.18
N GLU A 70 11.05 1.32 -0.45
CA GLU A 70 11.01 1.21 1.01
C GLU A 70 11.01 -0.24 1.51
N PHE A 71 10.37 -1.15 0.77
CA PHE A 71 10.26 -2.57 1.10
C PHE A 71 10.91 -3.46 0.04
N PRO A 72 12.26 -3.44 -0.07
CA PRO A 72 12.95 -4.29 -1.02
C PRO A 72 12.65 -5.76 -0.70
N TYR A 73 12.47 -6.57 -1.75
CA TYR A 73 12.12 -8.01 -1.66
C TYR A 73 10.74 -8.32 -1.05
N THR A 74 9.85 -7.33 -0.99
CA THR A 74 8.45 -7.52 -0.57
C THR A 74 7.53 -7.57 -1.78
N GLU A 75 6.69 -8.60 -1.84
CA GLU A 75 5.61 -8.68 -2.83
C GLU A 75 4.42 -7.84 -2.33
N ILE A 76 4.04 -6.82 -3.10
CA ILE A 76 3.03 -5.84 -2.69
C ILE A 76 1.78 -6.00 -3.55
N LEU A 77 0.62 -6.15 -2.89
CA LEU A 77 -0.71 -6.27 -3.51
C LEU A 77 -1.60 -5.14 -2.99
N ILE A 78 -2.05 -4.26 -3.88
CA ILE A 78 -2.89 -3.12 -3.53
C ILE A 78 -4.25 -3.30 -4.19
N TYR A 79 -5.31 -3.27 -3.39
CA TYR A 79 -6.69 -3.37 -3.87
C TYR A 79 -7.33 -1.98 -3.85
N PRO A 80 -7.43 -1.29 -5.00
CA PRO A 80 -8.07 0.02 -5.07
C PRO A 80 -9.59 -0.13 -4.97
N ASN A 81 -10.20 0.70 -4.12
CA ASN A 81 -11.64 0.83 -3.95
C ASN A 81 -12.06 2.30 -4.13
N GLN A 82 -13.29 2.51 -4.59
CA GLN A 82 -13.96 3.81 -4.56
C GLN A 82 -14.68 4.00 -3.23
N GLY A 83 -14.43 5.14 -2.56
CA GLY A 83 -15.12 5.58 -1.34
C GLY A 83 -16.25 6.55 -1.63
#